data_AF-A0A1W5W6T6-F1
#
_entry.id   AF-A0A1W5W6T6-F1
#
_cell.length_a   1.000
_cell.length_b   1.000
_cell.length_c   1.000
_cell.angle_alpha   90.00
_cell.angle_beta   90.00
_cell.angle_gamma   90.00
#
_symmetry.space_group_name_H-M   'P 1'
#
loop_
_entity.id
_entity.type
_entity.pdbx_description
1 polymer ?
#
loop_
_entity_poly.entity_id
_entity_poly.type
_entity_poly.pdbx_seq_one_letter_code
_entity_poly.pdbx_strand_id
1 'polypeptide(L)'
;VGIGLAFGIVSVLWLKFIFNDTVIEITLTIAVSYFAYYTAQEWAGASGVLTVMTLGMFYAAFARTAFKGDSQKSLHHFWEMIAYIANTLIFILSGVVIAEGILDSDKIAYQ
;
A
#
# COMPACT_ATOMS: atom_id res chain seq x y z
N VAL A 1 9.22 -5.76 9.74
CA VAL A 1 9.12 -4.64 10.71
C VAL A 1 10.29 -3.65 10.57
N GLY A 2 11.54 -4.06 10.86
CA GLY A 2 12.70 -3.14 10.80
C GLY A 2 12.87 -2.42 9.47
N ILE A 3 12.73 -3.13 8.34
CA ILE A 3 12.82 -2.54 6.98
C ILE A 3 11.73 -1.46 6.77
N GLY A 4 10.48 -1.75 7.17
CA GLY A 4 9.38 -0.80 7.01
C GLY A 4 9.58 0.48 7.82
N LEU A 5 10.10 0.36 9.06
CA LEU A 5 10.45 1.51 9.88
C LEU A 5 11.62 2.31 9.29
N ALA A 6 12.65 1.64 8.77
CA ALA A 6 13.79 2.30 8.14
C ALA A 6 13.34 3.13 6.93
N PHE A 7 12.58 2.54 6.00
CA PHE A 7 12.01 3.27 4.86
C PHE A 7 11.08 4.40 5.30
N GLY A 8 10.27 4.20 6.34
CA GLY A 8 9.43 5.23 6.93
C GLY A 8 10.22 6.44 7.41
N ILE A 9 11.26 6.22 8.21
CA ILE A 9 12.13 7.29 8.72
C ILE A 9 12.82 8.02 7.57
N VAL A 10 13.42 7.27 6.63
CA VAL A 10 14.09 7.85 5.46
C VAL A 10 13.14 8.72 4.65
N SER A 11 11.92 8.25 4.40
CA SER A 11 10.94 9.00 3.61
C SER A 11 10.49 10.30 4.30
N VAL A 12 10.28 10.29 5.61
CA VAL A 12 9.91 11.51 6.36
C VAL A 12 11.05 12.51 6.40
N LEU A 13 12.30 12.04 6.52
CA LEU A 13 13.48 12.92 6.40
C LEU A 13 13.55 13.55 5.02
N TRP A 14 13.23 12.79 3.97
CA TRP A 14 13.22 13.28 2.59
C TRP A 14 12.09 14.29 2.33
N LEU A 15 10.90 14.05 2.88
CA LEU A 15 9.78 15.01 2.87
C LEU A 15 10.12 16.33 3.54
N LYS A 16 10.93 16.32 4.60
CA LYS A 16 11.39 17.58 5.22
C LYS A 16 12.28 18.42 4.30
N PHE A 17 12.95 17.80 3.33
CA PHE A 17 13.80 18.48 2.36
C PHE A 17 13.01 18.98 1.13
N ILE A 18 11.89 18.34 0.80
CA ILE A 18 11.03 18.71 -0.34
C ILE A 18 9.91 19.62 0.17
N PHE A 19 9.92 20.89 -0.24
CA PHE A 19 8.90 21.85 0.22
C PHE A 19 7.51 21.55 -0.40
N ASN A 20 6.61 21.00 0.42
CA ASN A 20 5.18 21.35 0.55
C ASN A 20 4.29 21.26 -0.71
N ASP A 21 4.41 20.19 -1.50
CA ASP A 21 3.48 19.87 -2.60
C ASP A 21 2.76 18.53 -2.34
N THR A 22 1.43 18.60 -2.22
CA THR A 22 0.55 17.44 -1.98
C THR A 22 0.73 16.31 -3.00
N VAL A 23 0.96 16.64 -4.27
CA VAL A 23 1.14 15.62 -5.33
C VAL A 23 2.44 14.86 -5.10
N ILE A 24 3.51 15.56 -4.71
CA ILE A 24 4.81 14.95 -4.41
C ILE A 24 4.72 14.08 -3.14
N GLU A 25 3.98 14.53 -2.12
CA GLU A 25 3.73 13.74 -0.92
C GLU A 25 3.04 12.41 -1.24
N ILE A 26 1.95 12.45 -2.02
CA ILE A 26 1.22 11.25 -2.45
C ILE A 26 2.12 10.32 -3.27
N THR A 27 2.77 10.83 -4.31
CA THR A 27 3.64 10.00 -5.17
C THR A 27 4.80 9.40 -4.40
N LEU A 28 5.37 10.12 -3.43
CA LEU A 28 6.40 9.57 -2.57
C LEU A 28 5.89 8.41 -1.71
N THR A 29 4.70 8.51 -1.11
CA THR A 29 4.16 7.40 -0.32
C THR A 29 3.99 6.12 -1.14
N ILE A 30 3.60 6.24 -2.41
CA ILE A 30 3.47 5.10 -3.34
C ILE A 30 4.85 4.56 -3.69
N ALA A 31 5.78 5.43 -4.09
CA ALA A 31 7.14 5.03 -4.47
C ALA A 31 7.87 4.32 -3.33
N VAL A 32 7.85 4.89 -2.11
CA VAL A 32 8.48 4.30 -0.93
C VAL A 32 7.82 2.97 -0.57
N SER A 33 6.50 2.85 -0.69
CA SER A 33 5.80 1.57 -0.47
C SER A 33 6.28 0.48 -1.43
N TYR A 34 6.45 0.82 -2.72
CA TYR A 34 6.97 -0.13 -3.70
C TYR A 34 8.43 -0.52 -3.43
N PHE A 35 9.31 0.44 -3.15
CA PHE A 35 10.70 0.14 -2.83
C PHE A 35 10.84 -0.69 -1.55
N ALA A 36 10.06 -0.38 -0.51
CA ALA A 36 10.05 -1.14 0.73
C ALA A 36 9.56 -2.58 0.49
N TYR A 37 8.51 -2.76 -0.32
CA TYR A 37 8.03 -4.09 -0.72
C TYR A 37 9.13 -4.88 -1.44
N TYR A 38 9.68 -4.33 -2.52
CA TYR A 38 10.64 -5.03 -3.37
C TYR A 38 11.93 -5.36 -2.64
N THR A 39 12.45 -4.41 -1.84
CA THR A 39 13.66 -4.63 -1.04
C THR A 39 13.43 -5.72 0.01
N ALA A 40 12.28 -5.71 0.70
CA ALA A 40 12.00 -6.74 1.68
C ALA A 40 11.80 -8.12 1.05
N GLN A 41 11.05 -8.19 -0.05
CA GLN A 41 10.70 -9.44 -0.71
C GLN A 41 11.91 -10.09 -1.40
N GLU A 42 12.61 -9.33 -2.24
CA GLU A 42 13.63 -9.89 -3.13
C GLU A 42 15.01 -9.92 -2.47
N TRP A 43 15.38 -8.86 -1.73
CA TRP A 43 16.75 -8.74 -1.19
C TRP A 43 16.88 -9.33 0.21
N ALA A 44 15.84 -9.19 1.04
CA ALA A 44 15.87 -9.64 2.42
C ALA A 44 15.17 -10.99 2.67
N GLY A 45 14.48 -11.56 1.66
CA GLY A 45 13.69 -12.78 1.80
C GLY A 45 12.56 -12.68 2.85
N ALA A 46 12.16 -11.45 3.19
CA ALA A 46 11.14 -11.16 4.19
C ALA A 46 9.80 -10.84 3.51
N SER A 47 8.70 -10.84 4.27
CA SER A 47 7.40 -10.47 3.69
C SER A 47 7.37 -8.99 3.26
N GLY A 48 7.29 -8.77 1.95
CA GLY A 48 7.10 -7.43 1.38
C GLY A 48 5.79 -6.81 1.84
N VAL A 49 4.70 -7.58 1.88
CA VAL A 49 3.37 -7.11 2.31
C VAL A 49 3.38 -6.61 3.76
N LEU A 50 3.93 -7.39 4.69
CA LEU A 50 4.03 -6.97 6.09
C LEU A 50 4.96 -5.77 6.27
N THR A 51 5.96 -5.63 5.41
CA THR A 51 6.85 -4.46 5.40
C THR A 51 6.11 -3.19 5.01
N VAL A 52 5.31 -3.23 3.94
CA VAL A 52 4.45 -2.11 3.52
C VAL A 52 3.39 -1.80 4.58
N MET A 53 2.79 -2.82 5.22
CA MET A 53 1.88 -2.63 6.34
C MET A 53 2.55 -1.87 7.50
N THR A 54 3.77 -2.26 7.86
CA THR A 54 4.54 -1.55 8.90
C THR A 54 4.83 -0.11 8.51
N LEU A 55 5.19 0.14 7.25
CA LEU A 55 5.40 1.49 6.70
C LEU A 55 4.10 2.32 6.77
N GLY A 56 2.96 1.74 6.40
CA GLY A 56 1.66 2.40 6.50
C GLY A 56 1.28 2.75 7.94
N MET A 57 1.53 1.85 8.89
CA MET A 57 1.38 2.14 10.33
C MET A 57 2.29 3.28 10.79
N PHE A 58 3.53 3.32 10.30
CA PHE A 58 4.45 4.41 10.59
C PHE A 58 3.89 5.74 10.05
N TYR A 59 3.42 5.80 8.80
CA TYR A 59 2.79 7.02 8.28
C TYR A 59 1.54 7.42 9.06
N ALA A 60 0.72 6.48 9.51
CA ALA A 60 -0.45 6.79 10.34
C ALA A 60 -0.04 7.40 11.70
N ALA A 61 0.98 6.84 12.36
CA ALA A 61 1.47 7.32 13.65
C ALA A 61 2.17 8.68 13.54
N PHE A 62 2.94 8.90 12.47
CA PHE A 62 3.69 10.13 12.23
C PHE A 62 2.99 11.10 11.29
N ALA A 63 1.71 10.87 10.97
CA ALA A 63 0.97 11.66 9.99
C ALA A 63 1.11 13.15 10.30
N ARG A 64 0.74 13.59 11.51
CA ARG A 64 0.78 15.01 11.95
C ARG A 64 2.14 15.68 11.84
N THR A 65 3.24 14.94 11.92
CA THR A 65 4.61 15.46 11.84
C THR A 65 5.21 15.34 10.44
N ALA A 66 4.72 14.40 9.63
CA ALA A 66 5.21 14.14 8.28
C ALA A 66 4.50 14.98 7.20
N PHE A 67 3.20 15.27 7.37
CA PHE A 67 2.38 15.95 6.37
C PHE A 67 1.74 17.22 6.96
N LYS A 68 1.77 18.35 6.25
CA LYS A 68 1.31 19.66 6.76
C LYS A 68 -0.12 19.99 6.30
N GLY A 69 -1.02 20.23 7.25
CA GLY A 69 -2.31 20.90 6.99
C GLY A 69 -3.16 20.25 5.89
N ASP A 70 -3.46 21.00 4.83
CA ASP A 70 -4.34 20.59 3.72
C ASP A 70 -3.86 19.33 2.97
N SER A 71 -2.54 19.07 2.96
CA SER A 71 -1.99 17.89 2.30
C SER A 71 -2.39 16.58 2.99
N GLN A 72 -2.58 16.61 4.32
CA GLN A 72 -3.08 15.45 5.08
C GLN A 72 -4.44 14.98 4.58
N LYS A 73 -5.36 15.92 4.39
CA LYS A 73 -6.73 15.62 4.00
C LYS A 73 -6.77 15.06 2.58
N SER A 74 -5.97 15.63 1.68
CA SER A 74 -5.82 15.10 0.32
C SER A 74 -5.19 13.70 0.31
N LEU A 75 -4.12 13.48 1.09
CA LEU A 75 -3.48 12.17 1.24
C LEU A 75 -4.47 11.14 1.80
N HIS A 76 -5.24 11.51 2.83
CA HIS A 76 -6.25 10.63 3.42
C HIS A 76 -7.34 10.26 2.41
N HIS A 77 -7.94 11.23 1.72
CA HIS A 77 -8.95 10.96 0.70
C HIS A 77 -8.39 10.16 -0.47
N PHE A 78 -7.14 10.40 -0.86
CA PHE A 78 -6.47 9.60 -1.87
C PHE A 78 -6.37 8.13 -1.45
N TRP A 79 -5.90 7.85 -0.23
CA TRP A 79 -5.80 6.48 0.27
C TRP A 79 -7.16 5.84 0.56
N GLU A 80 -8.19 6.60 0.97
CA GLU A 80 -9.57 6.12 1.04
C GLU A 80 -10.07 5.66 -0.34
N MET A 81 -9.84 6.45 -1.39
CA MET A 81 -10.20 6.06 -2.76
C MET A 81 -9.47 4.80 -3.22
N ILE A 82 -8.16 4.71 -2.98
CA ILE A 82 -7.38 3.52 -3.33
C ILE A 82 -7.88 2.29 -2.56
N ALA A 83 -8.17 2.42 -1.26
CA ALA A 83 -8.72 1.32 -0.46
C ALA A 83 -10.09 0.87 -0.97
N TYR A 84 -10.96 1.81 -1.35
CA TYR A 84 -12.26 1.50 -1.94
C TYR A 84 -12.12 0.74 -3.28
N ILE A 85 -11.23 1.20 -4.16
CA ILE A 85 -10.96 0.55 -5.45
C ILE A 85 -10.39 -0.86 -5.20
N ALA A 86 -9.41 -1.00 -4.32
CA ALA A 86 -8.78 -2.29 -4.00
C ALA A 86 -9.80 -3.29 -3.41
N ASN A 87 -10.64 -2.84 -2.48
CA ASN A 87 -11.71 -3.67 -1.91
C ASN A 87 -12.66 -4.16 -3.00
N THR A 88 -13.13 -3.24 -3.86
CA THR A 88 -14.02 -3.57 -4.97
C THR A 88 -13.38 -4.58 -5.92
N LEU A 89 -12.10 -4.39 -6.27
CA LEU A 89 -11.36 -5.31 -7.13
C LEU A 89 -11.22 -6.70 -6.49
N ILE A 90 -10.83 -6.79 -5.22
CA ILE A 90 -10.67 -8.10 -4.54
C ILE A 90 -12.02 -8.83 -4.47
N PHE A 91 -13.13 -8.14 -4.20
CA PHE A 91 -14.45 -8.77 -4.20
C PHE A 91 -14.86 -9.28 -5.58
N ILE A 92 -14.65 -8.49 -6.64
CA ILE A 92 -14.96 -8.91 -8.01
C ILE A 92 -14.10 -10.10 -8.42
N LEU A 93 -12.78 -10.01 -8.21
CA LEU A 93 -11.83 -11.07 -8.56
C LEU A 93 -12.14 -12.37 -7.80
N SER A 94 -12.43 -12.27 -6.50
CA SER A 94 -12.85 -13.42 -5.70
C SER A 94 -14.12 -14.05 -6.25
N GLY A 95 -15.14 -13.24 -6.60
CA GLY A 95 -16.37 -13.72 -7.19
C GLY A 95 -16.15 -14.46 -8.51
N VAL A 96 -15.28 -13.94 -9.40
CA VAL A 96 -14.93 -14.58 -10.67
C VAL A 96 -14.21 -15.91 -10.43
N VAL A 97 -13.21 -15.94 -9.55
CA VAL A 97 -12.44 -17.16 -9.22
C VAL A 97 -13.35 -18.25 -8.65
N ILE A 98 -14.32 -17.89 -7.81
CA ILE A 98 -15.29 -18.84 -7.26
C ILE A 98 -16.21 -19.38 -8.37
N ALA A 99 -16.73 -18.50 -9.23
CA ALA A 99 -17.61 -18.92 -10.33
C ALA A 99 -16.90 -19.86 -11.31
N GLU A 100 -15.65 -19.56 -11.68
CA GLU A 100 -14.83 -20.46 -12.51
C GLU A 100 -14.59 -21.80 -11.82
N GLY A 101 -14.27 -21.80 -10.52
CA GLY A 101 -14.06 -23.03 -9.76
C GLY A 101 -15.30 -23.95 -9.72
N ILE A 102 -16.50 -23.39 -9.63
CA ILE A 102 -17.76 -24.15 -9.65
C ILE A 102 -18.03 -24.72 -11.05
N LEU A 103 -17.89 -23.89 -12.10
CA LEU A 103 -18.14 -24.30 -13.48
C LEU A 103 -17.17 -25.39 -13.96
N ASP A 104 -15.91 -25.33 -13.53
CA ASP A 104 -14.92 -26.37 -13.86
C ASP A 104 -15.21 -27.67 -13.11
N SER A 105 -15.63 -27.58 -11.84
CA SER A 105 -16.05 -28.75 -11.05
C SER A 105 -17.26 -29.47 -11.65
N ASP A 106 -18.26 -28.73 -12.15
CA ASP A 106 -19.41 -29.31 -12.84
C ASP A 106 -18.98 -30.05 -14.11
N LYS A 107 -18.06 -29.50 -14.92
CA LYS A 107 -17.56 -30.20 -16.13
C LYS A 107 -16.89 -31.54 -15.83
N ILE A 108 -16.19 -31.66 -14.69
CA ILE A 108 -15.56 -32.90 -14.26
C ILE A 108 -16.60 -33.91 -13.75
N ALA A 109 -17.67 -33.46 -13.10
CA ALA A 109 -18.70 -34.34 -12.56
C ALA A 109 -19.62 -34.97 -13.62
N TYR A 110 -19.72 -34.37 -14.82
CA TYR A 110 -20.50 -34.89 -15.95
C TYR A 110 -19.68 -35.68 -16.99
N GLN A 111 -18.40 -35.96 -16.72
CA GLN A 111 -17.54 -36.87 -17.50
C GLN A 111 -17.31 -38.18 -16.76
#